data_AF-A0A4U3EQ81-F1
#
_entry.id   AF-A0A4U3EQ81-F1
#
_cell.length_a   1.000
_cell.length_b   1.000
_cell.length_c   1.000
_cell.angle_alpha   90.00
_cell.angle_beta   90.00
_cell.angle_gamma   90.00
#
_symmetry.space_group_name_H-M   'P 1'
#
loop_
_entity.id
_entity.type
_entity.pdbx_description
1 polymer ?
#
loop_
_entity_poly.entity_id
_entity_poly.type
_entity_poly.pdbx_seq_one_letter_code
_entity_poly.pdbx_strand_id
1 'polypeptide(L)'
;MSYLLLEFARSFGAERLSAATFAEAYIELWRIERDSKNILNYDEKISECLSTIFCMADMYNPDEDREEYEFNDEQLRGEINKLITTYINK
;
A
#
# COMPACT_ATOMS: atom_id res chain seq x y z
N MET A 1 18.53 -6.50 0.46
CA MET A 1 17.14 -6.56 -0.02
C MET A 1 16.56 -5.17 -0.05
N SER A 2 15.92 -4.79 -1.16
CA SER A 2 15.17 -3.54 -1.26
C SER A 2 13.77 -3.78 -0.70
N TYR A 3 13.45 -3.19 0.45
CA TYR A 3 12.08 -3.18 1.01
C TYR A 3 11.33 -1.91 0.58
N LEU A 4 11.53 -1.49 -0.68
CA LEU A 4 11.04 -0.20 -1.19
C LEU A 4 9.54 0.00 -0.94
N LEU A 5 8.71 -0.96 -1.35
CA LEU A 5 7.26 -0.86 -1.18
C LEU A 5 6.83 -0.83 0.28
N LEU A 6 7.52 -1.59 1.14
CA LEU A 6 7.24 -1.60 2.57
C LEU A 6 7.62 -0.27 3.24
N GLU A 7 8.81 0.26 2.96
CA GLU A 7 9.26 1.55 3.49
C GLU A 7 8.41 2.72 2.95
N PHE A 8 7.92 2.61 1.71
CA PHE A 8 6.98 3.56 1.14
C PHE A 8 5.62 3.51 1.87
N ALA A 9 5.07 2.31 2.11
CA ALA A 9 3.84 2.14 2.88
C ALA A 9 3.98 2.63 4.33
N ARG A 10 5.12 2.38 4.99
CA ARG A 10 5.43 2.93 6.31
C ARG A 10 5.50 4.46 6.32
N SER A 11 6.03 5.06 5.26
CA SER A 11 6.09 6.52 5.12
C SER A 11 4.70 7.13 5.00
N PHE A 12 3.78 6.48 4.29
CA PHE A 12 2.37 6.89 4.25
C PHE A 12 1.68 6.73 5.60
N GLY A 13 1.90 5.61 6.29
CA GLY A 13 1.40 5.37 7.65
C GLY A 13 1.88 6.40 8.67
N ALA A 14 3.08 6.96 8.47
CA ALA A 14 3.68 8.04 9.24
C ALA A 14 3.30 9.45 8.75
N GLU A 15 2.25 9.58 7.94
CA GLU A 15 1.69 10.85 7.45
C GLU A 15 2.66 11.71 6.62
N ARG A 16 3.68 11.10 6.01
CA ARG A 16 4.63 11.83 5.15
C ARG A 16 4.09 12.13 3.75
N LEU A 17 2.96 11.52 3.39
CA LEU A 17 2.34 11.57 2.06
C LEU A 17 0.82 11.68 2.22
N SER A 18 0.16 12.36 1.28
CA SER A 18 -1.29 12.30 1.14
C SER A 18 -1.73 10.91 0.62
N ALA A 19 -3.01 10.57 0.81
CA ALA A 19 -3.56 9.31 0.33
C ALA A 19 -3.56 9.24 -1.20
N ALA A 20 -3.94 10.32 -1.89
CA ALA A 20 -3.87 10.41 -3.34
C ALA A 20 -2.46 10.17 -3.89
N THR A 21 -1.46 10.89 -3.38
CA THR A 21 -0.06 10.68 -3.82
C THR A 21 0.42 9.28 -3.51
N PHE A 22 0.04 8.73 -2.35
CA PHE A 22 0.39 7.37 -2.01
C PHE A 22 -0.23 6.35 -2.97
N ALA A 23 -1.54 6.41 -3.23
CA ALA A 23 -2.26 5.43 -4.03
C ALA A 23 -1.68 5.34 -5.45
N GLU A 24 -1.54 6.49 -6.13
CA GLU A 24 -0.97 6.56 -7.48
C GLU A 24 0.47 6.04 -7.51
N ALA A 25 1.33 6.53 -6.61
CA ALA A 25 2.74 6.15 -6.61
C ALA A 25 2.95 4.70 -6.19
N TYR A 26 2.14 4.16 -5.28
CA TYR A 26 2.25 2.78 -4.84
C TYR A 26 1.97 1.81 -5.98
N ILE A 27 0.91 2.05 -6.75
CA ILE A 27 0.53 1.24 -7.91
C ILE A 27 1.67 1.18 -8.94
N GLU A 28 2.26 2.34 -9.25
CA GLU A 28 3.37 2.41 -10.21
C GLU A 28 4.65 1.76 -9.68
N LEU A 29 5.01 2.00 -8.41
CA LEU A 29 6.15 1.34 -7.77
C LEU A 29 5.97 -0.19 -7.73
N TRP A 30 4.76 -0.67 -7.45
CA TRP A 30 4.46 -2.08 -7.41
C TRP A 30 4.63 -2.73 -8.79
N ARG A 31 4.14 -2.07 -9.86
CA ARG A 31 4.34 -2.51 -11.25
C ARG A 31 5.83 -2.58 -11.61
N ILE A 32 6.61 -1.58 -11.24
CA ILE A 32 8.07 -1.55 -11.47
C ILE A 32 8.76 -2.71 -10.75
N GLU A 33 8.44 -2.96 -9.47
CA GLU A 33 9.04 -4.06 -8.69
C GLU A 33 8.62 -5.44 -9.21
N ARG A 34 7.39 -5.58 -9.74
CA ARG A 34 6.94 -6.80 -10.42
C ARG A 34 7.71 -7.03 -11.72
N ASP A 35 7.78 -6.01 -12.57
CA ASP A 35 8.35 -6.14 -13.92
C ASP A 35 9.88 -6.31 -13.88
N SER A 36 10.54 -5.74 -12.86
CA SER A 36 11.95 -5.97 -12.56
C SER A 36 12.23 -7.31 -11.88
N LYS A 37 11.19 -8.08 -11.53
CA LYS A 37 11.22 -9.32 -10.74
C LYS A 37 11.75 -9.14 -9.31
N ASN A 38 11.87 -7.91 -8.82
CA ASN A 38 12.29 -7.63 -7.44
C ASN A 38 11.28 -8.19 -6.42
N ILE A 39 9.99 -8.18 -6.75
CA ILE A 39 8.92 -8.68 -5.88
C ILE A 39 9.08 -10.17 -5.52
N LEU A 40 9.78 -10.96 -6.34
CA LEU A 40 10.06 -12.38 -6.08
C LEU A 40 11.05 -12.60 -4.93
N ASN A 41 11.72 -11.53 -4.45
CA ASN A 41 12.65 -11.60 -3.34
C ASN A 41 11.98 -11.38 -1.97
N TYR A 42 10.69 -11.06 -1.93
CA TYR A 42 9.95 -10.95 -0.69
C TYR A 42 9.52 -12.33 -0.19
N ASP A 43 9.49 -12.50 1.14
CA ASP A 43 8.83 -13.67 1.71
C ASP A 43 7.32 -13.61 1.45
N GLU A 44 6.67 -14.77 1.53
CA GLU A 44 5.25 -14.93 1.22
C GLU A 44 4.36 -13.97 1.99
N LYS A 45 4.63 -13.75 3.28
CA LYS A 45 3.82 -12.85 4.13
C LYS A 45 3.96 -11.39 3.70
N ILE A 46 5.18 -10.96 3.43
CA ILE A 46 5.42 -9.61 2.89
C ILE A 46 4.77 -9.47 1.51
N SER A 47 4.91 -10.47 0.64
CA SER A 47 4.31 -10.45 -0.70
C SER A 47 2.78 -10.33 -0.65
N GLU A 48 2.12 -11.06 0.25
CA GLU A 48 0.69 -10.98 0.47
C GLU A 48 0.27 -9.61 1.00
N CYS A 49 1.00 -9.09 2.00
CA CYS A 49 0.78 -7.75 2.53
C CYS A 49 0.88 -6.68 1.43
N LEU A 50 1.96 -6.67 0.65
CA LEU A 50 2.18 -5.68 -0.41
C LEU A 50 1.14 -5.78 -1.54
N SER A 51 0.71 -7.00 -1.90
CA SER A 51 -0.36 -7.21 -2.88
C SER A 51 -1.72 -6.73 -2.36
N THR A 52 -1.97 -6.89 -1.06
CA THR A 52 -3.20 -6.39 -0.43
C THR A 52 -3.22 -4.86 -0.38
N ILE A 53 -2.08 -4.22 -0.08
CA ILE A 53 -1.94 -2.75 -0.15
C ILE A 53 -2.19 -2.25 -1.57
N PHE A 54 -1.74 -2.97 -2.60
CA PHE A 54 -2.04 -2.62 -3.99
C PHE A 54 -3.55 -2.57 -4.24
N CYS A 55 -4.29 -3.59 -3.82
CA CYS A 55 -5.76 -3.60 -3.95
C CYS A 55 -6.42 -2.45 -3.17
N MET A 56 -5.94 -2.14 -1.96
CA MET A 56 -6.45 -1.02 -1.17
C MET A 56 -6.20 0.33 -1.86
N ALA A 57 -5.02 0.51 -2.46
CA ALA A 57 -4.69 1.71 -3.23
C ALA A 57 -5.55 1.85 -4.49
N ASP A 58 -5.86 0.74 -5.18
CA ASP A 58 -6.74 0.72 -6.37
C ASP A 58 -8.20 1.04 -6.02
N MET A 59 -8.63 0.75 -4.79
CA MET A 59 -9.97 1.09 -4.27
C MET A 59 -10.03 2.48 -3.60
N TYR A 60 -8.98 3.29 -3.69
CA TYR A 60 -8.99 4.63 -3.12
C TYR A 60 -9.80 5.60 -3.99
N ASN A 61 -10.73 6.32 -3.38
CA ASN A 61 -11.48 7.40 -4.02
C ASN A 61 -11.63 8.59 -3.04
N PRO A 62 -11.01 9.76 -3.32
CA PRO A 62 -11.11 10.93 -2.44
C PRO A 62 -12.49 11.61 -2.48
N ASP A 63 -13.28 11.36 -3.52
CA ASP A 63 -14.50 12.12 -3.80
C ASP A 63 -15.70 11.62 -2.98
N GLU A 64 -16.78 12.41 -2.98
CA GLU A 64 -18.03 12.12 -2.26
C GLU A 64 -18.92 11.11 -3.01
N ASP A 65 -18.62 10.82 -4.28
CA ASP A 65 -19.30 9.80 -5.09
C ASP A 65 -18.75 8.39 -4.84
N ARG A 66 -17.87 8.25 -3.85
CA ARG A 66 -17.25 7.00 -3.42
C ARG A 66 -18.27 5.92 -3.07
N GLU A 67 -18.03 4.71 -3.58
CA GLU A 67 -18.81 3.51 -3.28
C GLU A 67 -18.50 2.96 -1.86
N GLU A 68 -19.41 2.17 -1.29
CA GLU A 68 -19.26 1.65 0.10
C GLU A 68 -17.99 0.82 0.34
N TYR A 69 -17.44 0.20 -0.72
CA TYR A 69 -16.24 -0.64 -0.66
C TYR A 69 -14.94 0.13 -0.90
N GLU A 70 -15.02 1.37 -1.34
CA GLU A 70 -13.86 2.22 -1.61
C GLU A 70 -13.39 2.93 -0.34
N PHE A 71 -12.15 3.42 -0.35
CA PHE A 71 -11.55 4.10 0.81
C PHE A 71 -11.38 5.60 0.61
N ASN A 72 -11.70 6.38 1.65
CA ASN A 72 -11.20 7.74 1.80
C ASN A 72 -9.78 7.77 2.38
N ASP A 73 -9.23 8.97 2.53
CA ASP A 73 -7.88 9.22 3.06
C ASP A 73 -7.60 8.55 4.41
N GLU A 74 -8.51 8.69 5.37
CA GLU A 74 -8.34 8.18 6.73
C GLU A 74 -8.51 6.66 6.78
N GLN A 75 -9.51 6.13 6.06
CA GLN A 75 -9.77 4.70 5.97
C GLN A 75 -8.61 3.96 5.31
N LEU A 76 -8.10 4.46 4.19
CA LEU A 76 -6.95 3.88 3.49
C LEU A 76 -5.74 3.79 4.42
N ARG A 77 -5.41 4.89 5.12
CA ARG A 77 -4.29 4.92 6.07
C ARG A 77 -4.50 3.97 7.24
N GLY A 78 -5.71 3.96 7.79
CA GLY A 78 -6.08 3.07 8.90
C GLY A 78 -5.91 1.60 8.55
N GLU A 79 -6.44 1.17 7.40
CA GLU A 79 -6.37 -0.23 6.96
C GLU A 79 -4.94 -0.65 6.61
N ILE A 80 -4.16 0.21 5.95
CA ILE A 80 -2.74 -0.08 5.67
C ILE A 80 -1.93 -0.22 6.97
N ASN A 81 -2.13 0.65 7.94
CA ASN A 81 -1.45 0.57 9.24
C ASN A 81 -1.81 -0.71 10.00
N LYS A 82 -3.09 -1.11 9.99
CA LYS A 82 -3.53 -2.39 10.57
C LYS A 82 -2.87 -3.57 9.86
N LEU A 83 -2.85 -3.55 8.54
CA LEU A 83 -2.28 -4.63 7.72
C LEU A 83 -0.77 -4.80 7.96
N ILE A 84 0.00 -3.71 7.93
CA ILE A 84 1.44 -3.73 8.22
C ILE A 84 1.68 -4.27 9.64
N THR A 85 0.89 -3.84 10.62
CA THR A 85 0.95 -4.35 11.98
C THR A 85 0.68 -5.86 12.02
N THR A 86 -0.34 -6.36 11.34
CA THR A 86 -0.69 -7.79 11.31
C THR A 86 0.39 -8.66 10.67
N TYR A 87 0.92 -8.27 9.52
CA TYR A 87 1.83 -9.10 8.72
C TYR A 87 3.31 -8.91 9.07
N ILE A 88 3.68 -7.76 9.65
CA ILE A 88 5.08 -7.31 9.74
C ILE A 88 5.46 -6.91 11.18
N ASN A 89 4.66 -7.27 12.19
CA ASN A 89 4.94 -6.84 13.56
C ASN A 89 6.29 -7.35 14.12
N LYS A 90 7.02 -6.35 14.66
CA LYS A 90 8.29 -6.30 15.43
C LYS A 90 9.10 -7.59 15.64
#